data_AF-A0A536MG32-F1
#
_entry.id   AF-A0A536MG32-F1
#
_cell.length_a   1.000
_cell.length_b   1.000
_cell.length_c   1.000
_cell.angle_alpha   90.00
_cell.angle_beta   90.00
_cell.angle_gamma   90.00
#
_symmetry.space_group_name_H-M   'P 1'
#
loop_
_entity.id
_entity.type
_entity.pdbx_description
1 polymer ?
#
loop_
_entity_poly.entity_id
_entity_poly.type
_entity_poly.pdbx_seq_one_letter_code
_entity_poly.pdbx_strand_id
1 'polypeptide(L)'
;MSLSGGILIQIQSANAHRPGLVALEPSDGAPVARLFGRLSNESIHRRFFSPISRPEQFVAAILRVDRRDRVAIAAVENGEIVGVAQYARTQGKSEADLAIVVADGWQKQGLGRRLVASLADRAASHGITAFAVDVQGDNYGVIKLLRRVAPGIHLAFSGGVGEGSFPLTAKEGS
;
A
#
# COMPACT_ATOMS: atom_id res chain seq x y z
N MET A 1 -41.31 36.25 -29.10
CA MET A 1 -40.92 36.08 -27.68
C MET A 1 -39.84 35.02 -27.62
N SER A 2 -38.63 35.43 -27.25
CA SER A 2 -37.43 34.59 -27.20
C SER A 2 -37.41 33.78 -25.91
N LEU A 3 -37.18 32.47 -26.00
CA LEU A 3 -36.71 31.65 -24.89
C LEU A 3 -35.43 30.96 -25.34
N SER A 4 -34.33 31.69 -25.13
CA SER A 4 -32.96 31.18 -25.12
C SER A 4 -32.60 30.75 -23.70
N GLY A 5 -31.90 29.63 -23.56
CA GLY A 5 -31.40 29.07 -22.30
C GLY A 5 -31.75 27.59 -22.23
N GLY A 6 -30.92 26.67 -22.69
CA GLY A 6 -29.49 26.54 -22.46
C GLY A 6 -29.30 25.20 -21.76
N ILE A 7 -28.98 24.14 -22.52
CA ILE A 7 -28.70 22.82 -21.96
C ILE A 7 -27.38 22.93 -21.18
N LEU A 8 -27.47 22.89 -19.86
CA LEU A 8 -26.31 22.82 -18.99
C LEU A 8 -25.77 21.38 -19.00
N ILE A 9 -24.92 21.05 -19.99
CA ILE A 9 -24.06 19.87 -19.89
C ILE A 9 -22.88 20.25 -18.99
N GLN A 10 -23.04 20.05 -17.68
CA GLN A 10 -21.89 19.99 -16.79
C GLN A 10 -21.26 18.60 -16.90
N ILE A 11 -20.33 18.44 -17.84
CA ILE A 11 -19.27 17.44 -17.71
C ILE A 11 -18.00 18.22 -17.42
N GLN A 12 -17.69 18.39 -16.14
CA GLN A 12 -16.31 18.56 -15.72
C GLN A 12 -15.93 17.35 -14.88
N SER A 13 -15.10 16.54 -15.53
CA SER A 13 -14.30 15.43 -15.03
C SER A 13 -14.06 15.49 -13.51
N ALA A 14 -14.47 14.45 -12.79
CA ALA A 14 -13.82 14.12 -11.54
C ALA A 14 -12.36 13.78 -11.86
N ASN A 15 -11.52 14.80 -11.98
CA ASN A 15 -10.08 14.62 -11.96
C ASN A 15 -9.74 14.29 -10.50
N ALA A 16 -10.08 13.06 -10.11
CA ALA A 16 -9.62 12.46 -8.88
C ALA A 16 -8.11 12.55 -8.97
N HIS A 17 -7.54 13.45 -8.19
CA HIS A 17 -6.10 13.59 -8.05
C HIS A 17 -5.59 12.19 -7.71
N ARG A 18 -4.89 11.58 -8.67
CA ARG A 18 -4.39 10.22 -8.55
C ARG A 18 -2.92 10.37 -8.19
N PRO A 19 -2.53 10.11 -6.93
CA PRO A 19 -1.13 10.15 -6.54
C PRO A 19 -0.29 9.31 -7.50
N GLY A 20 0.86 9.83 -7.93
CA GLY A 20 1.85 9.08 -8.69
C GLY A 20 2.40 7.92 -7.87
N LEU A 21 2.87 6.85 -8.51
CA LEU A 21 3.54 5.75 -7.82
C LEU A 21 5.02 5.75 -8.19
N VAL A 22 5.90 5.68 -7.19
CA VAL A 22 7.35 5.65 -7.37
C VAL A 22 7.96 4.54 -6.51
N ALA A 23 9.01 3.89 -7.00
CA ALA A 23 9.81 3.00 -6.16
C ALA A 23 10.64 3.83 -5.18
N LEU A 24 10.74 3.36 -3.93
CA LEU A 24 11.59 3.98 -2.93
C LEU A 24 13.00 3.40 -2.98
N GLU A 25 13.96 4.27 -2.73
CA GLU A 25 15.38 4.00 -2.66
C GLU A 25 15.92 4.28 -1.24
N PRO A 26 17.07 3.71 -0.84
CA PRO A 26 17.63 3.94 0.50
C PRO A 26 17.87 5.42 0.84
N SER A 27 18.03 6.28 -0.18
CA SER A 27 18.21 7.74 -0.04
C SER A 27 16.93 8.51 0.31
N ASP A 28 15.74 7.91 0.22
CA ASP A 28 14.46 8.60 0.38
C ASP A 28 14.04 8.83 1.84
N GLY A 29 15.01 8.93 2.76
CA GLY A 29 14.76 9.05 4.20
C GLY A 29 13.91 10.26 4.57
N ALA A 30 14.21 11.42 3.98
CA ALA A 30 13.50 12.67 4.29
C ALA A 30 12.00 12.64 3.92
N PRO A 31 11.58 12.27 2.69
CA PRO A 31 10.15 12.17 2.38
C PRO A 31 9.43 11.05 3.16
N VAL A 32 10.09 9.93 3.46
CA VAL A 32 9.50 8.88 4.31
C VAL A 32 9.31 9.35 5.75
N ALA A 33 10.25 10.12 6.30
CA ALA A 33 10.10 10.72 7.62
C ALA A 33 8.92 11.71 7.68
N ARG A 34 8.63 12.45 6.59
CA ARG A 34 7.46 13.34 6.54
C ARG A 34 6.13 12.59 6.51
N LEU A 35 6.08 11.40 5.90
CA LEU A 35 4.89 10.54 5.96
C LEU A 35 4.55 10.19 7.41
N PHE A 36 5.55 9.92 8.26
CA PHE A 36 5.33 9.58 9.67
C PHE A 36 4.48 10.62 10.39
N GLY A 37 4.73 11.92 10.17
CA GLY A 37 3.96 13.01 10.76
C GLY A 37 2.51 13.15 10.25
N ARG A 38 2.12 12.36 9.24
CA ARG A 38 0.76 12.33 8.67
C ARG A 38 -0.02 11.08 9.07
N LEU A 39 0.59 10.21 9.87
CA LEU A 39 -0.01 8.97 10.34
C LEU A 39 -0.50 9.15 11.76
N SER A 40 -1.72 8.67 12.02
CA SER A 40 -2.18 8.46 13.38
C SER A 40 -1.37 7.36 14.07
N ASN A 41 -1.30 7.40 15.41
CA ASN A 41 -0.72 6.33 16.22
C ASN A 41 -1.37 4.98 15.93
N GLU A 42 -2.68 4.98 15.65
CA GLU A 42 -3.43 3.78 15.26
C GLU A 42 -2.94 3.22 13.91
N SER A 43 -2.79 4.07 12.89
CA SER A 43 -2.26 3.67 11.59
C SER A 43 -0.83 3.10 11.69
N ILE A 44 0.01 3.65 12.56
CA ILE A 44 1.36 3.14 12.83
C ILE A 44 1.28 1.79 13.57
N HIS A 45 0.51 1.69 14.65
CA HIS A 45 0.35 0.46 15.42
C HIS A 45 -0.16 -0.69 14.54
N ARG A 46 -1.16 -0.42 13.69
CA ARG A 46 -1.70 -1.37 12.71
C ARG A 46 -0.67 -1.87 11.71
N ARG A 47 0.30 -1.02 11.34
CA ARG A 47 1.33 -1.36 10.35
C ARG A 47 2.47 -2.20 10.93
N PHE A 48 2.84 -1.96 12.18
CA PHE A 48 4.09 -2.51 12.74
C PHE A 48 3.89 -3.49 13.90
N PHE A 49 2.66 -3.68 14.40
CA PHE A 49 2.37 -4.55 15.55
C PHE A 49 3.21 -4.21 16.80
N SER A 50 3.77 -3.01 16.83
CA SER A 50 4.72 -2.55 17.82
C SER A 50 4.75 -1.02 17.77
N PRO A 51 5.01 -0.37 18.92
CA PRO A 51 5.07 1.08 18.97
C PRO A 51 6.30 1.57 18.19
N ILE A 52 6.04 2.25 17.06
CA ILE A 52 7.02 3.12 16.42
C ILE A 52 6.64 4.55 16.78
N SER A 53 7.48 5.20 17.57
CA SER A 53 7.19 6.55 18.09
C SER A 53 8.07 7.64 17.48
N ARG A 54 9.05 7.26 16.64
CA ARG A 54 10.03 8.21 16.09
C ARG A 54 10.21 8.03 14.57
N PRO A 55 10.36 9.13 13.79
CA PRO A 55 10.50 9.06 12.35
C PRO A 55 11.67 8.18 11.88
N GLU A 56 12.80 8.16 12.58
CA GLU A 56 13.97 7.38 12.20
C GLU A 56 13.73 5.86 12.31
N GLN A 57 12.92 5.42 13.27
CA GLN A 57 12.52 4.02 13.38
C GLN A 57 11.60 3.63 12.22
N PHE A 58 10.66 4.51 11.86
CA PHE A 58 9.76 4.34 10.73
C PHE A 58 10.53 4.27 9.40
N VAL A 59 11.46 5.19 9.18
CA VAL A 59 12.36 5.20 8.01
C VAL A 59 13.18 3.91 7.95
N ALA A 60 13.80 3.49 9.06
CA ALA A 60 14.58 2.26 9.11
C ALA A 60 13.75 1.00 8.85
N ALA A 61 12.45 1.01 9.14
CA ALA A 61 11.56 -0.11 8.86
C ALA A 61 11.08 -0.16 7.40
N ILE A 62 11.02 0.98 6.71
CA ILE A 62 10.57 1.09 5.32
C ILE A 62 11.73 0.97 4.32
N LEU A 63 12.85 1.66 4.57
CA LEU A 63 13.95 1.81 3.60
C LEU A 63 15.03 0.73 3.67
N ARG A 64 14.73 -0.42 4.30
CA ARG A 64 15.52 -1.64 4.13
C ARG A 64 15.20 -2.27 2.78
N VAL A 65 15.55 -1.60 1.68
CA VAL A 65 15.24 -2.01 0.30
C VAL A 65 16.51 -2.38 -0.47
N ASP A 66 16.41 -3.39 -1.32
CA ASP A 66 17.52 -3.91 -2.16
C ASP A 66 17.11 -4.08 -3.64
N ARG A 67 15.92 -3.57 -4.00
CA ARG A 67 15.30 -3.63 -5.33
C ARG A 67 14.88 -5.02 -5.80
N ARG A 68 15.08 -6.09 -5.01
CA ARG A 68 14.74 -7.46 -5.41
C ARG A 68 13.98 -8.23 -4.34
N ASP A 69 14.60 -8.48 -3.21
CA ASP A 69 14.02 -9.22 -2.09
C ASP A 69 13.27 -8.28 -1.14
N ARG A 70 13.61 -6.99 -1.15
CA ARG A 70 12.93 -5.96 -0.37
C ARG A 70 12.67 -4.74 -1.25
N VAL A 71 11.40 -4.46 -1.49
CA VAL A 71 10.95 -3.36 -2.36
C VAL A 71 9.84 -2.61 -1.67
N ALA A 72 9.89 -1.28 -1.75
CA ALA A 72 8.81 -0.41 -1.33
C ALA A 72 8.37 0.52 -2.48
N ILE A 73 7.06 0.70 -2.64
CA ILE A 73 6.44 1.63 -3.58
C ILE A 73 5.71 2.69 -2.75
N ALA A 74 5.97 3.96 -3.05
CA ALA A 74 5.29 5.10 -2.47
C ALA A 74 4.24 5.67 -3.42
N ALA A 75 3.14 6.13 -2.84
CA ALA A 75 2.18 7.01 -3.48
C ALA A 75 2.54 8.46 -3.16
N VAL A 76 2.67 9.30 -4.18
CA VAL A 76 3.13 10.69 -4.07
C VAL A 76 2.08 11.63 -4.64
N GLU A 77 1.66 12.60 -3.82
CA GLU A 77 0.79 13.69 -4.20
C GLU A 77 1.50 15.01 -3.92
N ASN A 78 1.57 15.93 -4.88
CA ASN A 78 2.18 17.26 -4.71
C ASN A 78 3.58 17.20 -4.06
N GLY A 79 4.40 16.22 -4.47
CA GLY A 79 5.76 16.01 -3.94
C GLY A 79 5.84 15.33 -2.57
N GLU A 80 4.71 14.94 -2.00
CA GLU A 80 4.63 14.35 -0.66
C GLU A 80 4.16 12.91 -0.69
N ILE A 81 4.82 12.04 0.08
CA ILE A 81 4.39 10.66 0.24
C ILE A 81 3.11 10.64 1.08
N VAL A 82 2.08 9.96 0.54
CA VAL A 82 0.76 9.80 1.14
C VAL A 82 0.41 8.34 1.44
N GLY A 83 1.26 7.39 1.04
CA GLY A 83 1.16 5.99 1.41
C GLY A 83 2.33 5.18 0.88
N VAL A 84 2.61 4.04 1.51
CA VAL A 84 3.69 3.13 1.14
C VAL A 84 3.19 1.70 1.24
N ALA A 85 3.47 0.87 0.24
CA ALA A 85 3.41 -0.58 0.35
C ALA A 85 4.80 -1.17 0.11
N GLN A 86 5.16 -2.21 0.84
CA GLN A 86 6.42 -2.92 0.66
C GLN A 86 6.22 -4.42 0.75
N TYR A 87 7.15 -5.18 0.16
CA TYR A 87 7.32 -6.57 0.48
C TYR A 87 8.74 -6.85 1.00
N ALA A 88 8.88 -7.91 1.79
CA ALA A 88 10.16 -8.49 2.15
C ALA A 88 10.13 -10.00 1.95
N ARG A 89 11.05 -10.52 1.14
CA ARG A 89 11.23 -11.95 0.87
C ARG A 89 12.29 -12.51 1.80
N THR A 90 11.95 -13.57 2.53
CA THR A 90 12.95 -14.38 3.23
C THR A 90 13.75 -15.18 2.20
N GLN A 91 15.08 -15.21 2.35
CA GLN A 91 15.97 -15.90 1.43
C GLN A 91 15.56 -17.36 1.25
N GLY A 92 15.48 -17.81 -0.02
CA GLY A 92 15.08 -19.17 -0.36
C GLY A 92 13.58 -19.47 -0.32
N LYS A 93 12.73 -18.48 0.00
CA LYS A 93 11.27 -18.60 -0.10
C LYS A 93 10.77 -18.05 -1.43
N SER A 94 9.66 -18.59 -1.92
CA SER A 94 8.93 -18.04 -3.08
C SER A 94 7.87 -17.01 -2.68
N GLU A 95 7.54 -16.92 -1.40
CA GLU A 95 6.59 -15.95 -0.84
C GLU A 95 7.30 -14.73 -0.24
N ALA A 96 6.59 -13.60 -0.15
CA ALA A 96 7.09 -12.40 0.50
C ALA A 96 6.03 -11.75 1.40
N ASP A 97 6.45 -11.18 2.51
CA ASP A 97 5.57 -10.52 3.47
C ASP A 97 5.14 -9.17 2.93
N LEU A 98 3.86 -9.00 2.64
CA LEU A 98 3.26 -7.75 2.18
C LEU A 98 2.91 -6.88 3.38
N ALA A 99 3.23 -5.60 3.31
CA ALA A 99 2.77 -4.65 4.30
C ALA A 99 2.55 -3.24 3.74
N ILE A 100 1.57 -2.52 4.30
CA ILE A 100 1.08 -1.26 3.73
C ILE A 100 0.62 -0.27 4.80
N VAL A 101 0.91 1.00 4.58
CA VAL A 101 0.39 2.12 5.38
C VAL A 101 -0.03 3.27 4.47
N VAL A 102 -1.14 3.92 4.77
CA VAL A 102 -1.67 5.06 4.02
C VAL A 102 -2.04 6.17 4.99
N ALA A 103 -1.60 7.39 4.71
CA ALA A 103 -1.93 8.57 5.50
C ALA A 103 -3.45 8.69 5.68
N ASP A 104 -3.91 9.01 6.89
CA ASP A 104 -5.31 8.84 7.30
C ASP A 104 -6.28 9.59 6.36
N GLY A 105 -5.94 10.80 5.92
CA GLY A 105 -6.73 11.59 4.96
C GLY A 105 -6.83 11.00 3.55
N TRP A 106 -5.96 10.05 3.19
CA TRP A 106 -5.91 9.37 1.89
C TRP A 106 -6.50 7.95 1.91
N GLN A 107 -6.94 7.48 3.07
CA GLN A 107 -7.59 6.18 3.21
C GLN A 107 -8.98 6.17 2.54
N LYS A 108 -9.50 4.97 2.25
CA LYS A 108 -10.83 4.74 1.63
C LYS A 108 -11.01 5.31 0.21
N GLN A 109 -9.96 5.88 -0.40
CA GLN A 109 -9.97 6.41 -1.78
C GLN A 109 -9.38 5.44 -2.82
N GLY A 110 -9.18 4.17 -2.46
CA GLY A 110 -8.65 3.14 -3.35
C GLY A 110 -7.12 3.14 -3.51
N LEU A 111 -6.40 4.03 -2.81
CA LEU A 111 -4.94 4.11 -2.89
C LEU A 111 -4.24 2.82 -2.48
N GLY A 112 -4.72 2.16 -1.42
CA GLY A 112 -4.15 0.90 -0.97
C GLY A 112 -4.20 -0.20 -2.04
N ARG A 113 -5.29 -0.27 -2.83
CA ARG A 113 -5.42 -1.22 -3.93
C ARG A 113 -4.38 -0.96 -5.03
N ARG A 114 -4.18 0.32 -5.38
CA ARG A 114 -3.20 0.73 -6.40
C ARG A 114 -1.77 0.39 -5.98
N LEU A 115 -1.44 0.66 -4.71
CA LEU A 115 -0.14 0.32 -4.14
C LEU A 115 0.12 -1.18 -4.17
N VAL A 116 -0.82 -2.00 -3.67
CA VAL A 116 -0.67 -3.47 -3.67
C VAL A 116 -0.55 -4.02 -5.09
N ALA A 117 -1.36 -3.53 -6.05
CA ALA A 117 -1.29 -4.00 -7.43
C ALA A 117 0.08 -3.68 -8.08
N SER A 118 0.59 -2.45 -7.90
CA SER A 118 1.92 -2.08 -8.42
C SER A 118 3.04 -2.89 -7.77
N LEU A 119 2.92 -3.18 -6.48
CA LEU A 119 3.89 -3.97 -5.74
C LEU A 119 3.85 -5.45 -6.16
N ALA A 120 2.66 -6.00 -6.41
CA ALA A 120 2.45 -7.35 -6.92
C ALA A 120 3.09 -7.55 -8.31
N ASP A 121 2.90 -6.60 -9.23
CA ASP A 121 3.53 -6.63 -10.56
C ASP A 121 5.07 -6.72 -10.44
N ARG A 122 5.65 -5.94 -9.51
CA ARG A 122 7.11 -5.95 -9.27
C ARG A 122 7.57 -7.27 -8.64
N ALA A 123 6.85 -7.75 -7.64
CA ALA A 123 7.17 -9.00 -6.94
C ALA A 123 7.13 -10.21 -7.89
N ALA A 124 6.11 -10.30 -8.74
CA ALA A 124 6.00 -11.34 -9.76
C ALA A 124 7.21 -11.34 -10.72
N SER A 125 7.67 -10.15 -11.15
CA SER A 125 8.86 -10.01 -12.00
C SER A 125 10.17 -10.50 -11.33
N HIS A 126 10.19 -10.59 -10.00
CA HIS A 126 11.31 -11.11 -9.23
C HIS A 126 11.14 -12.58 -8.82
N GLY A 127 10.14 -13.26 -9.38
CA GLY A 127 9.85 -14.68 -9.11
C GLY A 127 9.16 -14.94 -7.78
N ILE A 128 8.53 -13.92 -7.17
CA ILE A 128 7.66 -14.13 -6.00
C ILE A 128 6.32 -14.68 -6.49
N THR A 129 5.87 -15.78 -5.88
CA THR A 129 4.67 -16.51 -6.29
C THR A 129 3.44 -16.15 -5.46
N ALA A 130 3.62 -15.61 -4.25
CA ALA A 130 2.54 -15.21 -3.37
C ALA A 130 2.99 -14.11 -2.40
N PHE A 131 2.01 -13.34 -1.92
CA PHE A 131 2.19 -12.51 -0.74
C PHE A 131 1.60 -13.18 0.50
N ALA A 132 2.34 -13.13 1.60
CA ALA A 132 1.88 -13.44 2.94
C ALA A 132 1.49 -12.14 3.67
N VAL A 133 0.51 -12.21 4.55
CA VAL A 133 0.00 -11.07 5.32
C VAL A 133 -0.39 -11.47 6.73
N ASP A 134 -0.05 -10.58 7.67
CA ASP A 134 -0.55 -10.59 9.04
C ASP A 134 -1.43 -9.36 9.26
N VAL A 135 -2.58 -9.55 9.89
CA VAL A 135 -3.55 -8.47 10.13
C VAL A 135 -4.18 -8.57 11.51
N GLN A 136 -4.18 -7.46 12.25
CA GLN A 136 -4.95 -7.33 13.50
C GLN A 136 -6.44 -7.50 13.20
N GLY A 137 -7.15 -8.35 13.95
CA GLY A 137 -8.52 -8.77 13.62
C GLY A 137 -9.58 -7.66 13.62
N ASP A 138 -9.29 -6.54 14.29
CA ASP A 138 -10.11 -5.32 14.30
C ASP A 138 -9.74 -4.31 13.19
N ASN A 139 -8.71 -4.60 12.40
CA ASN A 139 -8.30 -3.77 11.27
C ASN A 139 -9.16 -4.03 10.02
N TYR A 140 -10.47 -3.76 10.15
CA TYR A 140 -11.46 -3.94 9.09
C TYR A 140 -11.10 -3.22 7.78
N GLY A 141 -10.33 -2.13 7.86
CA GLY A 141 -9.84 -1.39 6.71
C GLY A 141 -8.94 -2.24 5.82
N VAL A 142 -7.91 -2.89 6.40
CA VAL A 142 -7.00 -3.74 5.64
C VAL A 142 -7.67 -5.07 5.26
N ILE A 143 -8.54 -5.63 6.10
CA ILE A 143 -9.34 -6.83 5.74
C ILE A 143 -10.19 -6.57 4.50
N LYS A 144 -10.84 -5.39 4.43
CA LYS A 144 -11.60 -4.97 3.25
C LYS A 144 -10.71 -4.73 2.03
N LEU A 145 -9.49 -4.23 2.22
CA LEU A 145 -8.50 -4.11 1.16
C LEU A 145 -8.11 -5.50 0.62
N LEU A 146 -7.74 -6.43 1.49
CA LEU A 146 -7.33 -7.81 1.15
C LEU A 146 -8.42 -8.52 0.34
N ARG A 147 -9.68 -8.47 0.78
CA ARG A 147 -10.82 -9.04 0.03
C ARG A 147 -11.00 -8.45 -1.37
N ARG A 148 -10.51 -7.23 -1.64
CA ARG A 148 -10.59 -6.59 -2.96
C ARG A 148 -9.40 -6.91 -3.85
N VAL A 149 -8.21 -7.09 -3.28
CA VAL A 149 -6.97 -7.37 -4.05
C VAL A 149 -6.73 -8.86 -4.24
N ALA A 150 -7.25 -9.67 -3.32
CA ALA A 150 -7.17 -11.13 -3.33
C ALA A 150 -8.56 -11.73 -3.06
N PRO A 151 -9.47 -11.73 -4.05
CA PRO A 151 -10.76 -12.39 -3.91
C PRO A 151 -10.57 -13.86 -3.52
N GLY A 152 -11.16 -14.28 -2.41
CA GLY A 152 -11.03 -15.65 -1.89
C GLY A 152 -9.89 -15.87 -0.89
N ILE A 153 -9.13 -14.85 -0.50
CA ILE A 153 -8.18 -14.97 0.61
C ILE A 153 -8.88 -15.47 1.87
N HIS A 154 -8.31 -16.51 2.49
CA HIS A 154 -8.71 -17.02 3.79
C HIS A 154 -7.74 -16.49 4.85
N LEU A 155 -8.27 -15.91 5.92
CA LEU A 155 -7.48 -15.46 7.06
C LEU A 155 -7.74 -16.42 8.24
N ALA A 156 -6.70 -17.12 8.68
CA ALA A 156 -6.75 -17.95 9.88
C ALA A 156 -6.44 -17.08 11.10
N PHE A 157 -7.41 -16.94 12.01
CA PHE A 157 -7.25 -16.08 13.19
C PHE A 157 -6.78 -16.85 14.41
N SER A 158 -5.72 -16.36 15.04
CA SER A 158 -5.18 -16.84 16.32
C SER A 158 -4.61 -15.66 17.12
N GLY A 159 -4.85 -15.60 18.42
CA GLY A 159 -4.30 -14.55 19.28
C GLY A 159 -4.65 -13.11 18.86
N GLY A 160 -5.76 -12.89 18.16
CA GLY A 160 -6.16 -11.56 17.66
C GLY A 160 -5.52 -11.14 16.33
N VAL A 161 -4.68 -11.99 15.73
CA VAL A 161 -4.05 -11.78 14.43
C VAL A 161 -4.61 -12.78 13.43
N GLY A 162 -4.95 -12.30 12.24
CA GLY A 162 -5.31 -13.10 11.08
C GLY A 162 -4.11 -13.24 10.17
N GLU A 163 -3.74 -14.47 9.85
CA GLU A 163 -2.67 -14.81 8.92
C GLU A 163 -3.27 -15.34 7.63
N GLY A 164 -2.67 -15.00 6.49
CA GLY A 164 -3.07 -15.59 5.22
C GLY A 164 -2.08 -15.31 4.11
N SER A 165 -2.28 -15.97 2.98
CA SER A 165 -1.51 -15.74 1.77
C SER A 165 -2.40 -15.70 0.55
N PHE A 166 -1.92 -15.05 -0.51
CA PHE A 166 -2.60 -15.05 -1.80
C PHE A 166 -1.59 -15.08 -2.96
N PRO A 167 -1.90 -15.86 -4.02
CA PRO A 167 -1.00 -16.02 -5.15
C PRO A 167 -0.88 -14.72 -5.96
N LEU A 168 0.31 -14.49 -6.51
CA LEU A 168 0.55 -13.47 -7.51
C LEU A 168 0.40 -14.10 -8.90
N THR A 169 -0.39 -13.47 -9.75
CA THR A 169 -0.44 -13.87 -11.16
C THR A 169 0.75 -13.24 -11.86
N ALA A 170 1.61 -14.07 -12.47
CA ALA A 170 2.59 -13.54 -13.41
C ALA A 170 1.84 -12.87 -14.55
N LYS A 171 2.18 -11.61 -14.86
CA LYS A 171 1.80 -11.05 -16.16
C LYS A 171 2.65 -11.79 -17.19
N GLU A 172 2.00 -12.56 -18.05
CA GLU A 172 2.63 -13.01 -19.30
C GLU A 172 3.16 -11.76 -20.01
N GLY A 173 4.41 -11.85 -20.49
CA GLY A 173 5.21 -10.70 -20.89
C GLY A 173 4.47 -9.72 -21.80
N SER A 174 4.63 -8.43 -21.50
CA SER A 174 4.32 -7.34 -22.42
C SER A 174 5.49 -7.10 -23.37
#